data_AF-A0AAU8TEJ7-F1
#
_entry.id   AF-A0AAU8TEJ7-F1
#
_cell.length_a   1.000
_cell.length_b   1.000
_cell.length_c   1.000
_cell.angle_alpha   90.00
_cell.angle_beta   90.00
_cell.angle_gamma   90.00
#
_symmetry.space_group_name_H-M   'P 1'
#
loop_
_entity.id
_entity.type
_entity.pdbx_description
1 polymer ?
#
loop_
_entity_poly.entity_id
_entity_poly.type
_entity_poly.pdbx_seq_one_letter_code
_entity_poly.pdbx_strand_id
1 'polypeptide(L)'
;MEEVIMIDSATGMRPGQRYTVQNLERTKNFGGFFLDGKYYLGPELMTAVGWLEGQKFLYDELDANGEPVFPDRVAGTIEDLTLVLNDGARLELQEMQVDAPMQAPESAPASQRREETVRRKTSQPPYLLIATGAALLVAGIAIARACRMNTQRRR
;
A
#
# COMPACT_ATOMS: atom_id res chain seq x y z
N MET A 1 -32.67 13.02 1.34
CA MET A 1 -32.31 12.19 2.50
C MET A 1 -30.82 12.02 2.41
N GLU A 2 -30.05 12.95 2.98
CA GLU A 2 -28.60 12.81 3.07
C GLU A 2 -28.34 11.68 4.07
N GLU A 3 -27.78 10.57 3.58
CA GLU A 3 -27.17 9.58 4.45
C GLU A 3 -25.97 10.31 5.08
N VAL A 4 -26.16 10.84 6.29
CA VAL A 4 -25.14 11.63 6.97
C VAL A 4 -24.05 10.65 7.36
N ILE A 5 -23.02 10.54 6.53
CA ILE A 5 -21.85 9.73 6.82
C ILE A 5 -21.13 10.46 7.94
N MET A 6 -21.42 10.05 9.18
CA MET A 6 -20.95 10.60 10.45
C MET A 6 -19.49 10.23 10.72
N ILE A 7 -18.65 10.29 9.69
CA ILE A 7 -17.21 10.27 9.90
C ILE A 7 -16.85 11.62 10.51
N ASP A 8 -16.37 11.60 11.75
CA ASP A 8 -15.86 12.81 12.38
C ASP A 8 -14.67 13.35 11.57
N SER A 9 -14.67 14.64 11.27
CA SER A 9 -13.58 15.30 10.53
C SER A 9 -12.21 15.11 11.19
N ALA A 10 -12.16 14.97 12.52
CA ALA A 10 -10.92 14.75 13.25
C ALA A 10 -10.27 13.39 12.93
N THR A 11 -11.03 12.43 12.37
CA THR A 11 -10.44 11.15 11.92
C THR A 11 -9.52 11.30 10.72
N GLY A 12 -9.62 12.40 9.96
CA GLY A 12 -8.91 12.61 8.70
C GLY A 12 -9.44 11.80 7.51
N MET A 13 -10.43 10.92 7.72
CA MET A 13 -11.03 10.13 6.65
C MET A 13 -12.04 10.94 5.84
N ARG A 14 -12.11 10.65 4.54
CA ARG A 14 -13.06 11.27 3.62
C ARG A 14 -14.19 10.30 3.24
N PRO A 15 -15.44 10.78 3.14
CA PRO A 15 -16.54 9.99 2.59
C PRO A 15 -16.21 9.46 1.18
N GLY A 16 -16.68 8.24 0.89
CA GLY A 16 -16.50 7.54 -0.38
C GLY A 16 -15.09 6.95 -0.60
N GLN A 17 -14.13 7.22 0.29
CA GLN A 17 -12.77 6.70 0.19
C GLN A 17 -12.57 5.46 1.05
N ARG A 18 -11.65 4.60 0.60
CA ARG A 18 -11.25 3.39 1.32
C ARG A 18 -9.95 3.60 2.06
N TYR A 19 -9.87 3.12 3.30
CA TYR A 19 -8.66 3.20 4.12
C TYR A 19 -8.31 1.85 4.73
N THR A 20 -7.07 1.41 4.59
CA THR A 20 -6.53 0.22 5.27
C THR A 20 -5.65 0.61 6.43
N VAL A 21 -5.61 -0.25 7.46
CA VAL A 21 -4.68 -0.08 8.58
C VAL A 21 -3.33 -0.68 8.20
N GLN A 22 -2.26 0.09 8.36
CA GLN A 22 -0.89 -0.42 8.28
C GLN A 22 -0.57 -1.18 9.57
N ASN A 23 -0.49 -2.50 9.46
CA ASN A 23 -0.26 -3.39 10.59
C ASN A 23 1.22 -3.45 10.99
N LEU A 24 1.46 -3.59 12.30
CA LEU A 24 2.78 -3.84 12.86
C LEU A 24 2.89 -5.30 13.34
N GLU A 25 4.10 -5.87 13.35
CA GLU A 25 4.34 -7.30 13.63
C GLU A 25 3.89 -7.77 15.04
N ARG A 26 3.56 -6.85 15.95
CA ARG A 26 3.20 -7.13 17.36
C ARG A 26 1.85 -6.57 17.79
N THR A 27 1.04 -6.11 16.84
CA THR A 27 -0.31 -5.60 17.11
C THR A 27 -1.35 -6.53 16.51
N LYS A 28 -2.63 -6.35 16.88
CA LYS A 28 -3.73 -7.00 16.16
C LYS A 28 -3.61 -6.66 14.67
N ASN A 29 -3.71 -7.69 13.83
CA ASN A 29 -3.77 -7.50 12.39
C ASN A 29 -5.20 -7.17 11.95
N PHE A 30 -5.34 -6.03 11.29
CA PHE A 30 -6.53 -5.53 10.64
C PHE A 30 -6.40 -5.78 9.13
N GLY A 31 -6.97 -6.88 8.65
CA GLY A 31 -6.91 -7.28 7.24
C GLY A 31 -7.97 -6.64 6.33
N GLY A 32 -8.77 -5.73 6.88
CA GLY A 32 -9.91 -5.10 6.22
C GLY A 32 -9.67 -3.65 5.82
N PHE A 33 -10.75 -2.97 5.46
CA PHE A 33 -10.75 -1.56 5.10
C PHE A 33 -11.95 -0.82 5.69
N PHE A 34 -11.75 0.47 5.97
CA PHE A 34 -12.81 1.42 6.23
C PHE A 34 -13.40 1.94 4.93
N LEU A 35 -14.72 2.09 4.87
CA LEU A 35 -15.47 2.81 3.85
C LEU A 35 -16.67 3.46 4.53
N ASP A 36 -16.81 4.77 4.40
CA ASP A 36 -17.97 5.50 4.94
C ASP A 36 -18.23 5.26 6.43
N GLY A 37 -17.14 5.19 7.21
CA GLY A 37 -17.17 4.96 8.65
C GLY A 37 -17.50 3.52 9.06
N LYS A 38 -17.68 2.61 8.11
CA LYS A 38 -17.87 1.17 8.35
C LYS A 38 -16.59 0.43 8.03
N TYR A 39 -16.30 -0.64 8.75
CA TYR A 39 -15.13 -1.48 8.56
C TYR A 39 -15.53 -2.88 8.07
N TYR A 40 -14.91 -3.29 6.97
CA TYR A 40 -15.19 -4.54 6.25
C TYR A 40 -13.91 -5.38 6.19
N LEU A 41 -13.98 -6.70 6.42
CA LEU A 41 -12.78 -7.56 6.32
C LEU A 41 -12.37 -7.89 4.87
N GLY A 42 -13.22 -7.55 3.90
CA GLY A 42 -12.99 -7.85 2.49
C GLY A 42 -14.13 -7.32 1.62
N PRO A 43 -13.89 -7.08 0.32
CA PRO A 43 -14.89 -6.49 -0.58
C PRO A 43 -16.11 -7.40 -0.83
N GLU A 44 -16.00 -8.69 -0.55
CA GLU A 44 -17.05 -9.69 -0.69
C GLU A 44 -18.02 -9.70 0.50
N LEU A 45 -17.61 -9.11 1.63
CA LEU A 45 -18.40 -9.11 2.84
C LEU A 45 -19.47 -8.01 2.78
N MET A 46 -20.72 -8.45 2.65
CA MET A 46 -21.89 -7.57 2.65
C MET A 46 -22.23 -7.01 4.05
N THR A 47 -21.53 -7.45 5.09
CA THR A 47 -21.77 -7.06 6.49
C THR A 47 -20.50 -6.41 7.05
N ALA A 48 -20.63 -5.16 7.51
CA ALA A 48 -19.57 -4.49 8.25
C ALA A 48 -19.40 -5.16 9.62
N VAL A 49 -18.15 -5.39 10.02
CA VAL A 49 -17.80 -5.98 11.32
C VAL A 49 -17.30 -4.94 12.33
N GLY A 50 -17.20 -3.69 11.90
CA GLY A 50 -16.86 -2.57 12.77
C GLY A 50 -17.38 -1.27 12.20
N TRP A 51 -17.39 -0.22 13.01
CA TRP A 51 -17.85 1.11 12.59
C TRP A 51 -17.27 2.19 13.50
N LEU A 52 -17.38 3.43 13.03
CA LEU A 52 -16.99 4.62 13.77
C LEU A 52 -18.19 5.25 14.47
N GLU A 53 -17.98 5.62 15.73
CA GLU A 53 -18.84 6.53 16.48
C GLU A 53 -18.03 7.75 16.87
N GLY A 54 -18.15 8.81 16.07
CA GLY A 54 -17.22 9.95 16.12
C GLY A 54 -15.81 9.49 15.75
N GLN A 55 -14.89 9.54 16.72
CA GLN A 55 -13.52 9.02 16.58
C GLN A 55 -13.35 7.59 17.11
N LYS A 56 -14.33 7.03 17.83
CA LYS A 56 -14.20 5.69 18.42
C LYS A 56 -14.38 4.64 17.34
N PHE A 57 -13.46 3.68 17.29
CA PHE A 57 -13.58 2.52 16.40
C PHE A 57 -14.11 1.31 17.17
N LEU A 58 -15.36 0.95 16.87
CA LEU A 58 -15.99 -0.27 17.37
C LEU A 58 -15.67 -1.44 16.44
N TYR A 59 -15.32 -2.59 17.02
CA TYR A 59 -14.90 -3.79 16.33
C TYR A 59 -15.57 -5.02 16.94
N ASP A 60 -16.43 -5.67 16.17
CA ASP A 60 -17.31 -6.76 16.61
C ASP A 60 -16.86 -8.15 16.14
N GLU A 61 -15.57 -8.29 15.82
CA GLU A 61 -15.01 -9.62 15.57
C GLU A 61 -14.92 -10.40 16.89
N LEU A 62 -15.29 -11.67 16.84
CA LEU A 62 -15.16 -12.60 17.94
C LEU A 62 -13.96 -13.52 17.71
N ASP A 63 -13.33 -13.94 18.79
CA ASP A 63 -12.26 -14.93 18.78
C ASP A 63 -12.80 -16.36 18.60
N ALA A 64 -11.89 -17.36 18.67
CA ALA A 64 -12.26 -18.76 18.54
C ALA A 64 -13.18 -19.30 19.65
N ASN A 65 -13.25 -18.61 20.79
CA ASN A 65 -14.13 -18.93 21.92
C ASN A 65 -15.47 -18.20 21.83
N GLY A 66 -15.65 -17.30 20.87
CA GLY A 66 -16.83 -16.46 20.74
C GLY A 66 -16.78 -15.20 21.62
N GLU A 67 -15.62 -14.85 22.17
CA GLU A 67 -15.43 -13.64 22.96
C GLU A 67 -15.00 -12.47 22.08
N PRO A 68 -15.41 -11.22 22.37
CA PRO A 68 -14.96 -10.05 21.62
C PRO A 68 -13.44 -9.94 21.61
N VAL A 69 -12.87 -9.67 20.44
CA VAL A 69 -11.41 -9.48 20.29
C VAL A 69 -10.90 -8.28 21.11
N PHE A 70 -11.75 -7.27 21.31
CA PHE A 70 -11.44 -6.10 22.15
C PHE A 70 -12.46 -5.95 23.29
N PRO A 71 -12.01 -5.53 24.49
CA PRO A 71 -12.91 -5.18 25.59
C PRO A 71 -13.95 -4.13 25.16
N ASP A 72 -15.19 -4.31 25.60
CA ASP A 72 -16.32 -3.45 25.25
C ASP A 72 -16.55 -3.25 23.74
N ARG A 73 -15.93 -4.10 22.90
CA ARG A 73 -15.92 -4.00 21.43
C ARG A 73 -15.28 -2.71 20.92
N VAL A 74 -14.48 -2.02 21.72
CA VAL A 74 -13.79 -0.80 21.33
C VAL A 74 -12.34 -1.13 21.00
N ALA A 75 -11.94 -1.05 19.74
CA ALA A 75 -10.55 -1.27 19.34
C ALA A 75 -9.65 -0.08 19.73
N GLY A 76 -10.18 1.14 19.63
CA GLY A 76 -9.44 2.36 19.93
C GLY A 76 -10.09 3.62 19.37
N THR A 77 -9.27 4.64 19.13
CA THR A 77 -9.70 5.94 18.58
C THR A 77 -8.91 6.30 17.33
N ILE A 78 -9.56 6.94 16.36
CA ILE A 78 -8.92 7.41 15.13
C ILE A 78 -8.86 8.93 15.12
N GLU A 79 -7.65 9.44 14.90
CA GLU A 79 -7.36 10.86 14.74
C GLU A 79 -6.29 11.03 13.66
N ASP A 80 -6.49 11.98 12.73
CA ASP A 80 -5.52 12.31 11.68
C ASP A 80 -4.96 11.07 10.94
N LEU A 81 -5.86 10.18 10.50
CA LEU A 81 -5.51 8.91 9.85
C LEU A 81 -4.60 8.01 10.70
N THR A 82 -4.70 8.09 12.03
CA THR A 82 -3.97 7.22 12.97
C THR A 82 -4.95 6.55 13.92
N LEU A 83 -4.97 5.23 13.91
CA LEU A 83 -5.67 4.41 14.91
C LEU A 83 -4.77 4.23 16.13
N VAL A 84 -5.21 4.79 17.26
CA VAL A 84 -4.61 4.58 18.58
C VAL A 84 -5.41 3.48 19.28
N LEU A 85 -4.79 2.32 19.47
CA LEU A 85 -5.40 1.19 20.16
C LEU A 85 -5.43 1.40 21.68
N ASN A 86 -6.28 0.63 22.38
CA ASN A 86 -6.40 0.70 23.84
C ASN A 86 -5.10 0.38 24.61
N ASP A 87 -4.18 -0.36 23.99
CA ASP A 87 -2.85 -0.65 24.53
C ASP A 87 -1.81 0.48 24.27
N GLY A 88 -2.23 1.55 23.60
CA GLY A 88 -1.39 2.69 23.22
C GLY A 88 -0.64 2.53 21.90
N ALA A 89 -0.76 1.39 21.22
CA ALA A 89 -0.16 1.22 19.89
C ALA A 89 -0.80 2.17 18.87
N ARG A 90 0.00 2.67 17.94
CA ARG A 90 -0.41 3.64 16.91
C ARG A 90 -0.21 3.02 15.54
N LEU A 91 -1.29 2.90 14.77
CA LEU A 91 -1.32 2.30 13.44
C LEU A 91 -1.81 3.34 12.44
N GLU A 92 -1.06 3.56 11.37
CA GLU A 92 -1.44 4.52 10.33
C GLU A 92 -2.52 3.94 9.42
N LEU A 93 -3.45 4.79 8.99
CA LEU A 93 -4.43 4.50 7.96
C LEU A 93 -3.90 5.00 6.63
N GLN A 94 -3.97 4.15 5.61
CA GLN A 94 -3.57 4.48 4.24
C GLN A 94 -4.77 4.44 3.31
N GLU A 95 -4.95 5.51 2.53
CA GLU A 95 -5.97 5.55 1.49
C GLU A 95 -5.64 4.53 0.39
N MET A 96 -6.59 3.65 0.09
CA MET A 96 -6.49 2.70 -1.01
C MET A 96 -7.00 3.34 -2.30
N GLN A 97 -6.16 3.35 -3.34
CA GLN A 97 -6.66 3.63 -4.68
C GLN A 97 -7.40 2.40 -5.19
N VAL A 98 -8.70 2.53 -5.43
CA VAL A 98 -9.48 1.48 -6.08
C VAL A 98 -9.23 1.60 -7.59
N ASP A 99 -8.19 0.93 -8.08
CA ASP A 99 -8.04 0.69 -9.51
C ASP A 99 -9.16 -0.26 -9.93
N ALA A 100 -10.28 0.29 -10.38
CA ALA A 100 -11.29 -0.52 -11.04
C ALA A 100 -10.61 -1.13 -12.29
N PRO A 101 -10.47 -2.47 -12.40
CA PRO A 101 -10.07 -3.05 -13.67
C PRO A 101 -11.20 -2.71 -14.63
N MET A 102 -10.94 -1.75 -15.52
CA MET A 102 -11.83 -1.43 -16.63
C MET A 102 -11.95 -2.71 -17.44
N GLN A 103 -13.01 -3.48 -17.20
CA GLN A 103 -13.36 -4.65 -17.99
C GLN A 103 -13.59 -4.13 -19.41
N ALA A 104 -12.55 -4.18 -20.22
CA ALA A 104 -12.71 -4.09 -21.67
C ALA A 104 -13.73 -5.17 -22.03
N PRO A 105 -14.83 -4.83 -22.71
CA PRO A 105 -15.87 -5.81 -23.02
C PRO A 105 -15.22 -6.98 -23.76
N GLU A 106 -15.22 -8.14 -23.10
CA GLU A 106 -14.72 -9.39 -23.65
C GLU A 106 -15.50 -9.68 -24.92
N SER A 107 -14.87 -9.37 -26.05
CA SER A 107 -15.44 -9.59 -27.37
C SER A 107 -15.49 -11.10 -27.58
N ALA A 108 -16.70 -11.62 -27.85
CA ALA A 108 -16.99 -13.03 -28.10
C ALA A 108 -16.01 -13.69 -29.10
N PRO A 109 -15.78 -15.02 -29.01
CA PRO A 109 -14.65 -15.66 -29.65
C PRO A 109 -14.91 -15.87 -31.15
N ALA A 110 -14.00 -15.35 -31.99
CA ALA A 110 -13.94 -15.72 -33.40
C ALA A 110 -12.56 -16.32 -33.71
N SER A 111 -12.60 -17.55 -34.20
CA SER A 111 -11.48 -18.40 -34.52
C SER A 111 -10.55 -17.85 -35.62
N GLN A 112 -9.33 -18.40 -35.63
CA GLN A 112 -8.39 -18.50 -36.75
C GLN A 112 -7.80 -17.19 -37.31
N ARG A 113 -6.47 -17.03 -37.23
CA ARG A 113 -5.52 -17.44 -38.28
C ARG A 113 -4.18 -16.72 -38.06
N ARG A 114 -3.11 -17.46 -38.36
CA ARG A 114 -1.70 -17.09 -38.38
C ARG A 114 -1.41 -15.94 -39.35
N GLU A 115 -0.29 -15.25 -39.07
CA GLU A 115 0.58 -14.45 -39.97
C GLU A 115 0.40 -12.92 -40.01
N GLU A 116 1.33 -12.28 -39.28
CA GLU A 116 2.24 -11.23 -39.73
C GLU A 116 1.68 -9.99 -40.44
N THR A 117 1.75 -8.83 -39.78
CA THR A 117 2.29 -7.60 -40.38
C THR A 117 2.59 -6.53 -39.31
N VAL A 118 3.79 -5.98 -39.45
CA VAL A 118 4.44 -4.94 -38.67
C VAL A 118 3.64 -3.62 -38.65
N ARG A 119 3.44 -3.02 -37.47
CA ARG A 119 3.45 -1.55 -37.33
C ARG A 119 4.03 -1.07 -36.00
N ARG A 120 5.25 -0.56 -36.11
CA ARG A 120 6.07 0.14 -35.11
C ARG A 120 5.32 1.36 -34.55
N LYS A 121 5.26 1.53 -33.22
CA LYS A 121 5.41 2.85 -32.59
C LYS A 121 6.07 2.71 -31.23
N THR A 122 7.35 3.08 -31.22
CA THR A 122 8.18 3.37 -30.07
C THR A 122 7.59 4.50 -29.24
N SER A 123 7.71 4.42 -27.92
CA SER A 123 8.18 5.50 -27.03
C SER A 123 8.35 4.95 -25.61
N GLN A 124 9.59 4.71 -25.19
CA GLN A 124 9.99 4.63 -23.76
C GLN A 124 10.23 6.06 -23.22
N PRO A 125 10.75 6.24 -21.98
CA PRO A 125 10.11 6.19 -20.66
C PRO A 125 10.27 7.57 -19.94
N PRO A 126 9.96 7.68 -18.63
CA PRO A 126 10.89 8.46 -17.81
C PRO A 126 11.11 7.87 -16.41
N TYR A 127 12.31 7.34 -16.18
CA TYR A 127 12.94 7.39 -14.85
C TYR A 127 14.03 8.46 -14.93
N LEU A 128 13.69 9.64 -14.42
CA LEU A 128 14.62 10.75 -14.20
C LEU A 128 15.10 10.63 -12.76
N LEU A 129 16.28 10.04 -12.55
CA LEU A 129 16.98 10.13 -11.28
C LEU A 129 18.48 10.37 -11.49
N ILE A 130 18.86 11.57 -11.06
CA ILE A 130 20.05 11.92 -10.29
C ILE A 130 21.33 12.22 -11.09
N ALA A 131 21.56 13.54 -11.18
CA ALA A 131 22.87 14.15 -11.37
C ALA A 131 23.69 14.07 -10.08
N THR A 132 24.98 13.76 -10.19
CA THR A 132 26.02 14.42 -9.39
C THR A 132 27.35 14.27 -10.11
N GLY A 133 27.95 15.40 -10.45
CA GLY A 133 29.27 15.48 -11.09
C GLY A 133 30.40 15.48 -10.08
N ALA A 134 31.57 15.06 -10.52
CA ALA A 134 32.85 15.53 -10.02
C ALA A 134 33.87 15.47 -11.16
N ALA A 135 34.54 16.60 -11.33
CA ALA A 135 35.44 16.93 -12.42
C ALA A 135 36.83 16.25 -12.30
N LEU A 136 37.62 16.48 -13.35
CA LEU A 136 39.08 16.58 -13.41
C LEU A 136 39.88 15.42 -14.06
N LEU A 137 40.37 15.78 -15.25
CA LEU A 137 41.74 15.60 -15.74
C LEU A 137 42.12 14.27 -16.41
N VAL A 138 42.00 14.32 -17.74
CA VAL A 138 42.96 13.73 -18.67
C VAL A 138 44.36 14.29 -18.34
N ALA A 139 45.14 13.55 -17.56
CA ALA A 139 46.58 13.73 -17.43
C ALA A 139 47.19 12.42 -16.90
N GLY A 140 47.75 11.58 -17.78
CA GLY A 140 48.47 10.39 -17.31
C GLY A 140 48.54 9.22 -18.29
N ILE A 141 48.93 9.50 -19.53
CA ILE A 141 49.61 8.49 -20.36
C ILE A 141 50.85 8.00 -19.57
N ALA A 142 51.12 6.69 -19.61
CA ALA A 142 52.41 6.06 -19.27
C ALA A 142 52.78 5.78 -17.78
N ILE A 143 52.02 4.94 -17.09
CA ILE A 143 52.60 3.91 -16.18
C ILE A 143 51.97 2.54 -16.49
N ALA A 144 52.02 2.11 -17.74
CA ALA A 144 52.85 0.98 -18.14
C ALA A 144 53.80 0.43 -17.04
N ARG A 145 53.64 -0.88 -16.78
CA ARG A 145 54.74 -1.86 -16.66
C ARG A 145 55.53 -2.10 -15.36
N ALA A 146 55.15 -1.62 -14.17
CA ALA A 146 55.99 -1.86 -12.97
C ALA A 146 55.45 -2.75 -11.85
N CYS A 147 54.15 -3.06 -11.73
CA CYS A 147 53.64 -3.75 -10.53
C CYS A 147 53.26 -5.23 -10.71
N ARG A 148 53.39 -5.82 -11.91
CA ARG A 148 53.04 -7.24 -12.15
C ARG A 148 54.22 -8.21 -12.02
N MET A 149 55.31 -7.80 -11.38
CA MET A 149 56.54 -8.58 -11.24
C MET A 149 57.07 -8.69 -9.80
N ASN A 150 56.23 -8.45 -8.78
CA ASN A 150 56.68 -8.52 -7.38
C ASN A 150 55.68 -9.20 -6.42
N THR A 151 54.79 -10.04 -6.93
CA THR A 151 54.03 -10.99 -6.11
C THR A 151 54.78 -12.32 -6.10
N GLN A 152 55.48 -12.54 -4.99
CA GLN A 152 55.77 -13.87 -4.43
C GLN A 152 56.68 -14.77 -5.27
N ARG A 153 57.97 -14.45 -5.41
CA ARG A 153 58.99 -14.90 -4.44
C ARG A 153 58.78 -14.32 -3.04
N ARG A 154 58.18 -15.13 -2.16
CA ARG A 154 58.29 -15.15 -0.68
C ARG A 154 57.04 -15.81 -0.10
N ARG A 155 56.97 -17.13 -0.25
CA ARG A 155 56.82 -18.10 0.83
C ARG A 155 56.97 -19.50 0.25
#